data_AF-A0A6A5BYH6-F1
#
_entry.id   AF-A0A6A5BYH6-F1
#
_cell.length_a   1.000
_cell.length_b   1.000
_cell.length_c   1.000
_cell.angle_alpha   90.00
_cell.angle_beta   90.00
_cell.angle_gamma   90.00
#
_symmetry.space_group_name_H-M   'P 1'
#
loop_
_entity.id
_entity.type
_entity.pdbx_description
1 polymer ?
#
loop_
_entity_poly.entity_id
_entity_poly.type
_entity_poly.pdbx_seq_one_letter_code
_entity_poly.pdbx_strand_id
1 'polypeptide(L)'
;MNLIPRFLSFQQDGGDSSILFSLLATTFNNTLNSTANCHPLLFTTGLSREETPTIENSICPDTYVSFSITLLFLIYYLLLLVISSFGILWKRHSKHVKARNIIHMFLTLGSSFFFITIFCLRIIIGRKYFPCGLYSWCFCLSPLATLPTTCRSLLLYFSYKLNLIKMKLGTRRRSVTQEEDVEEEVEGSMTSDSGGKMPSVEIGEKTFPMIQSCSSISGNTPFSLSTTSETILFPQTPQSVSKTISDDTNGNVELLMSLSPSIPSLNNNALTTKSPCSSNAEIAPKHSLLTMEEPTQNKEISTSDISVSDHEKRLIKIYQFLTSYKFVVLIYIISLIFSTCLWLLMGGIEEGIYVSQHGTKPKIFTFAGFLEFKLGCTLTTNCLILILSLAMVYCLFEAIAIILSIRADRDTWQIKKENFVVLIVEVIGLACFIILGLVPQVQSLIDFLVPYGLILFFSFSVESIISVLMPAIYEIRNDWLKDWKRQKHEDEHVDSYVEQLLKNSKNF
;
A
#
# COMPACT_ATOMS: atom_id res chain seq x y z
N MET A 1 -22.25 -19.10 25.76
CA MET A 1 -22.43 -18.67 24.35
C MET A 1 -23.83 -18.04 24.14
N ASN A 2 -24.28 -17.16 25.04
CA ASN A 2 -25.64 -16.55 25.07
C ASN A 2 -25.61 -15.00 25.07
N LEU A 3 -24.61 -14.36 24.46
CA LEU A 3 -24.40 -12.90 24.53
C LEU A 3 -24.97 -12.11 23.33
N ILE A 4 -25.40 -12.78 22.27
CA ILE A 4 -25.93 -12.12 21.06
C ILE A 4 -27.33 -11.48 21.25
N PRO A 5 -28.27 -11.99 22.08
CA PRO A 5 -29.62 -11.41 22.11
C PRO A 5 -29.74 -10.07 22.86
N ARG A 6 -28.74 -9.62 23.64
CA ARG A 6 -28.80 -8.32 24.34
C ARG A 6 -28.37 -7.12 23.49
N PHE A 7 -27.60 -7.34 22.42
CA PHE A 7 -27.16 -6.23 21.57
C PHE A 7 -28.25 -5.78 20.59
N LEU A 8 -29.12 -6.71 20.17
CA LEU A 8 -30.23 -6.39 19.26
C LEU A 8 -31.39 -5.65 19.95
N SER A 9 -31.56 -5.79 21.27
CA SER A 9 -32.59 -5.03 22.01
C SER A 9 -32.25 -3.55 22.21
N PHE A 10 -31.00 -3.14 22.01
CA PHE A 10 -30.60 -1.73 22.13
C PHE A 10 -30.87 -0.91 20.85
N GLN A 11 -31.19 -1.57 19.74
CA GLN A 11 -31.38 -0.92 18.44
C GLN A 11 -32.85 -0.64 18.10
N GLN A 12 -33.78 -1.04 18.96
CA GLN A 12 -35.22 -0.98 18.65
C GLN A 12 -35.97 0.18 19.32
N ASP A 13 -35.34 0.91 20.24
CA ASP A 13 -35.84 2.21 20.70
C ASP A 13 -35.15 3.31 19.90
N GLY A 14 -35.88 3.91 18.96
CA GLY A 14 -35.44 5.02 18.10
C GLY A 14 -35.22 6.32 18.86
N GLY A 15 -34.36 6.30 19.87
CA GLY A 15 -33.98 7.45 20.70
C GLY A 15 -32.73 8.15 20.17
N ASP A 16 -32.95 9.30 19.52
CA ASP A 16 -32.13 10.51 19.59
C ASP A 16 -30.61 10.35 19.66
N SER A 17 -29.97 10.30 18.48
CA SER A 17 -28.52 10.52 18.31
C SER A 17 -28.03 11.87 18.89
N SER A 18 -28.96 12.79 19.20
CA SER A 18 -28.70 14.04 19.91
C SER A 18 -28.32 13.85 21.38
N ILE A 19 -28.74 12.76 22.05
CA ILE A 19 -28.36 12.47 23.44
C ILE A 19 -26.88 12.10 23.53
N LEU A 20 -26.36 11.35 22.56
CA LEU A 20 -24.95 10.99 22.48
C LEU A 20 -24.09 12.25 22.28
N PHE A 21 -24.50 13.15 21.38
CA PHE A 21 -23.82 14.42 21.16
C PHE A 21 -23.92 15.39 22.34
N SER A 22 -25.06 15.45 23.03
CA SER A 22 -25.24 16.33 24.20
C SER A 22 -24.46 15.82 25.41
N LEU A 23 -24.39 14.49 25.63
CA LEU A 23 -23.53 13.89 26.64
C LEU A 23 -22.05 14.16 26.34
N LEU A 24 -21.62 14.05 25.08
CA LEU A 24 -20.28 14.42 24.65
C LEU A 24 -19.98 15.90 24.96
N ALA A 25 -20.89 16.82 24.60
CA ALA A 25 -20.68 18.26 24.78
C ALA A 25 -20.65 18.70 26.26
N THR A 26 -21.54 18.15 27.09
CA THR A 26 -21.64 18.54 28.51
C THR A 26 -20.44 18.06 29.33
N THR A 27 -19.78 16.98 28.88
CA THR A 27 -18.65 16.37 29.57
C THR A 27 -17.35 17.19 29.44
N PHE A 28 -17.17 17.95 28.35
CA PHE A 28 -15.94 18.72 28.13
C PHE A 28 -15.70 19.88 29.12
N ASN A 29 -16.75 20.38 29.79
CA ASN A 29 -16.62 21.58 30.65
C ASN A 29 -16.22 21.29 32.11
N ASN A 30 -16.33 20.05 32.60
CA ASN A 30 -16.22 19.76 34.06
C ASN A 30 -14.96 19.02 34.51
N THR A 31 -14.00 18.70 33.62
CA THR A 31 -12.88 17.77 33.91
C THR A 31 -11.49 18.40 34.02
N LEU A 32 -11.35 19.63 34.54
CA LEU A 32 -10.03 20.27 34.73
C LEU A 32 -9.30 19.87 36.03
N ASN A 33 -9.93 19.12 36.94
CA ASN A 33 -9.36 18.75 38.25
C ASN A 33 -9.13 17.24 38.47
N SER A 34 -9.20 16.40 37.44
CA SER A 34 -9.13 14.95 37.64
C SER A 34 -7.70 14.41 37.54
N THR A 35 -7.14 14.02 38.68
CA THR A 35 -5.98 13.13 38.82
C THR A 35 -6.28 11.67 38.40
N ALA A 36 -7.48 11.38 37.91
CA ALA A 36 -7.85 10.06 37.41
C ALA A 36 -7.48 9.91 35.93
N ASN A 37 -6.62 8.94 35.62
CA ASN A 37 -6.16 8.61 34.26
C ASN A 37 -7.28 8.13 33.31
N CYS A 38 -8.48 7.84 33.84
CA CYS A 38 -9.61 7.30 33.09
C CYS A 38 -10.87 8.14 33.29
N HIS A 39 -11.60 8.36 32.22
CA HIS A 39 -12.86 9.09 32.26
C HIS A 39 -13.97 8.27 32.96
N PRO A 40 -14.76 8.84 33.88
CA PRO A 40 -15.75 8.11 34.68
C PRO A 40 -16.85 7.43 33.84
N LEU A 41 -17.15 7.97 32.64
CA LEU A 41 -18.11 7.40 31.69
C LEU A 41 -17.81 5.95 31.30
N LEU A 42 -16.53 5.56 31.32
CA LEU A 42 -16.10 4.18 31.00
C LEU A 42 -16.56 3.16 32.06
N PHE A 43 -16.89 3.61 33.28
CA PHE A 43 -17.31 2.75 34.39
C PHE A 43 -18.82 2.70 34.56
N THR A 44 -19.55 3.78 34.22
CA THR A 44 -20.97 3.93 34.56
C THR A 44 -21.93 3.40 33.50
N THR A 45 -21.50 3.28 32.25
CA THR A 45 -22.40 3.11 31.10
C THR A 45 -22.75 1.66 30.75
N GLY A 46 -22.22 0.67 31.48
CA GLY A 46 -22.36 -0.75 31.10
C GLY A 46 -21.70 -1.09 29.76
N LEU A 47 -20.93 -0.15 29.18
CA LEU A 47 -20.20 -0.31 27.92
C LEU A 47 -18.87 -1.04 28.10
N SER A 48 -18.40 -1.17 29.34
CA SER A 48 -17.17 -1.89 29.66
C SER A 48 -17.32 -3.36 29.30
N ARG A 49 -16.25 -3.93 28.73
CA ARG A 49 -16.16 -5.36 28.42
C ARG A 49 -15.89 -6.23 29.64
N GLU A 50 -15.39 -5.62 30.71
CA GLU A 50 -15.02 -6.30 31.96
C GLU A 50 -16.22 -6.31 32.92
N GLU A 51 -16.41 -7.43 33.62
CA GLU A 51 -17.49 -7.58 34.61
C GLU A 51 -17.31 -6.61 35.78
N THR A 52 -16.05 -6.42 36.21
CA THR A 52 -15.66 -5.44 37.23
C THR A 52 -14.62 -4.50 36.62
N PRO A 53 -15.00 -3.29 36.15
CA PRO A 53 -14.08 -2.38 35.51
C PRO A 53 -13.06 -1.84 36.53
N THR A 54 -11.85 -2.36 36.50
CA THR A 54 -10.72 -1.92 37.35
C THR A 54 -9.68 -1.19 36.51
N ILE A 55 -8.95 -0.26 37.11
CA ILE A 55 -7.77 0.36 36.48
C ILE A 55 -6.57 -0.48 36.88
N GLU A 56 -5.97 -1.16 35.90
CA GLU A 56 -4.76 -1.95 36.10
C GLU A 56 -3.64 -1.37 35.24
N ASN A 57 -2.48 -1.12 35.84
CA ASN A 57 -1.30 -0.56 35.16
C ASN A 57 -1.56 0.76 34.41
N SER A 58 -2.44 1.62 34.96
CA SER A 58 -2.88 2.87 34.33
C SER A 58 -3.60 2.68 32.99
N ILE A 59 -4.15 1.50 32.73
CA ILE A 59 -4.94 1.19 31.54
C ILE A 59 -6.41 1.16 31.92
N CYS A 60 -7.23 1.94 31.21
CA CYS A 60 -8.68 1.95 31.37
C CYS A 60 -9.32 0.67 30.81
N PRO A 61 -10.48 0.26 31.32
CA PRO A 61 -11.20 -0.89 30.78
C PRO A 61 -11.62 -0.64 29.32
N ASP A 62 -11.47 -1.65 28.47
CA ASP A 62 -11.91 -1.59 27.08
C ASP A 62 -13.44 -1.64 26.97
N THR A 63 -13.98 -1.02 25.91
CA THR A 63 -15.43 -1.00 25.65
C THR A 63 -15.85 -2.00 24.58
N TYR A 64 -17.09 -2.48 24.63
CA TYR A 64 -17.65 -3.28 23.54
C TYR A 64 -17.75 -2.52 22.21
N VAL A 65 -17.83 -1.19 22.26
CA VAL A 65 -17.91 -0.32 21.08
C VAL A 65 -16.61 -0.38 20.28
N SER A 66 -15.45 -0.19 20.93
CA SER A 66 -14.16 -0.24 20.25
C SER A 66 -13.85 -1.63 19.70
N PHE A 67 -14.24 -2.68 20.44
CA PHE A 67 -14.18 -4.06 19.97
C PHE A 67 -15.00 -4.26 18.68
N SER A 68 -16.28 -3.86 18.66
CA SER A 68 -17.16 -4.07 17.51
C SER A 68 -16.71 -3.29 16.27
N ILE A 69 -16.31 -2.01 16.43
CA ILE A 69 -15.80 -1.20 15.31
C ILE A 69 -14.53 -1.83 14.73
N THR A 70 -13.60 -2.24 15.59
CA THR A 70 -12.33 -2.82 15.14
C THR A 70 -12.52 -4.19 14.51
N LEU A 71 -13.43 -5.02 15.03
CA LEU A 71 -13.78 -6.30 14.42
C LEU A 71 -14.39 -6.13 13.03
N LEU A 72 -15.32 -5.19 12.88
CA LEU A 72 -15.94 -4.87 11.59
C LEU A 72 -14.89 -4.37 10.59
N PHE A 73 -13.98 -3.49 11.03
CA PHE A 73 -12.88 -3.02 10.20
C PHE A 73 -11.95 -4.17 9.78
N LEU A 74 -11.61 -5.09 10.68
CA LEU A 74 -10.79 -6.26 10.36
C LEU A 74 -11.49 -7.16 9.33
N ILE A 75 -12.79 -7.44 9.49
CA ILE A 75 -13.56 -8.22 8.51
C ILE A 75 -13.56 -7.53 7.14
N TYR A 76 -13.83 -6.22 7.11
CA TYR A 76 -13.75 -5.42 5.88
C TYR A 76 -12.38 -5.54 5.21
N TYR A 77 -11.30 -5.42 5.98
CA TYR A 77 -9.94 -5.51 5.44
C TYR A 77 -9.60 -6.92 4.95
N LEU A 78 -10.04 -7.97 5.64
CA LEU A 78 -9.87 -9.36 5.18
C LEU A 78 -10.60 -9.61 3.85
N LEU A 79 -11.82 -9.08 3.69
CA LEU A 79 -12.55 -9.14 2.41
C LEU A 79 -11.78 -8.40 1.30
N LEU A 80 -11.28 -7.20 1.60
CA LEU A 80 -10.43 -6.44 0.67
C LEU A 80 -9.20 -7.24 0.23
N LEU A 81 -8.54 -7.93 1.16
CA LEU A 81 -7.36 -8.77 0.89
C LEU A 81 -7.70 -9.94 -0.03
N VAL A 82 -8.82 -10.64 0.22
CA VAL A 82 -9.27 -11.77 -0.60
C VAL A 82 -9.61 -11.30 -2.01
N ILE A 83 -10.40 -10.22 -2.14
CA ILE A 83 -10.78 -9.64 -3.44
C ILE A 83 -9.53 -9.18 -4.21
N SER A 84 -8.61 -8.49 -3.54
CA SER A 84 -7.37 -7.99 -4.17
C SER A 84 -6.46 -9.14 -4.62
N SER A 85 -6.27 -10.15 -3.78
CA SER A 85 -5.46 -11.33 -4.10
C SER A 85 -6.07 -12.11 -5.27
N PHE A 86 -7.38 -12.30 -5.28
CA PHE A 86 -8.10 -12.93 -6.40
C PHE A 86 -7.95 -12.11 -7.68
N GLY A 87 -8.10 -10.78 -7.61
CA GLY A 87 -7.91 -9.88 -8.74
C GLY A 87 -6.50 -9.98 -9.35
N ILE A 88 -5.46 -10.01 -8.52
CA ILE A 88 -4.06 -10.20 -8.97
C ILE A 88 -3.90 -11.55 -9.67
N LEU A 89 -4.37 -12.63 -9.04
CA LEU A 89 -4.21 -13.99 -9.56
C LEU A 89 -4.96 -14.18 -10.89
N TRP A 90 -6.19 -13.66 -10.98
CA TRP A 90 -6.99 -13.71 -12.21
C TRP A 90 -6.32 -12.94 -13.34
N LYS A 91 -5.83 -11.73 -13.08
CA LYS A 91 -5.26 -10.84 -14.11
C LYS A 91 -3.73 -10.90 -14.21
N ARG A 92 -3.10 -11.98 -13.73
CA ARG A 92 -1.62 -12.14 -13.71
C ARG A 92 -0.94 -12.03 -15.08
N HIS A 93 -1.65 -12.37 -16.16
CA HIS A 93 -1.11 -12.31 -17.53
C HIS A 93 -1.32 -10.96 -18.23
N SER A 94 -2.03 -10.03 -17.60
CA SER A 94 -2.31 -8.72 -18.20
C SER A 94 -1.05 -7.84 -18.25
N LYS A 95 -0.96 -6.99 -19.27
CA LYS A 95 0.22 -6.13 -19.48
C LYS A 95 0.39 -5.12 -18.36
N HIS A 96 -0.71 -4.56 -17.81
CA HIS A 96 -0.60 -3.59 -16.70
C HIS A 96 -0.15 -4.26 -15.39
N VAL A 97 -0.59 -5.50 -15.11
CA VAL A 97 -0.12 -6.25 -13.92
C VAL A 97 1.34 -6.70 -14.10
N LYS A 98 1.71 -7.20 -15.28
CA LYS A 98 3.10 -7.61 -15.59
C LYS A 98 4.07 -6.44 -15.45
N ALA A 99 3.67 -5.23 -15.86
CA ALA A 99 4.49 -4.02 -15.74
C ALA A 99 4.76 -3.58 -14.28
N ARG A 100 3.89 -3.95 -13.33
CA ARG A 100 3.99 -3.55 -11.92
C ARG A 100 4.70 -4.56 -11.03
N ASN A 101 5.02 -5.73 -11.58
CA ASN A 101 5.59 -6.88 -10.87
C ASN A 101 4.66 -7.41 -9.76
N ILE A 102 4.14 -8.62 -9.99
CA ILE A 102 3.20 -9.31 -9.08
C ILE A 102 3.75 -9.44 -7.66
N ILE A 103 5.07 -9.67 -7.52
CA ILE A 103 5.71 -9.83 -6.21
C ILE A 103 5.58 -8.56 -5.38
N HIS A 104 5.68 -7.39 -6.01
CA HIS A 104 5.56 -6.10 -5.34
C HIS A 104 4.15 -5.86 -4.79
N MET A 105 3.13 -6.22 -5.59
CA MET A 105 1.73 -6.16 -5.15
C MET A 105 1.47 -7.08 -3.94
N PHE A 106 2.01 -8.30 -3.95
CA PHE A 106 1.89 -9.21 -2.79
C PHE A 106 2.66 -8.73 -1.57
N LEU A 107 3.85 -8.13 -1.75
CA LEU A 107 4.60 -7.54 -0.64
C LEU A 107 3.82 -6.40 0.01
N THR A 108 3.18 -5.55 -0.79
CA THR A 108 2.31 -4.45 -0.30
C THR A 108 1.13 -5.01 0.50
N LEU A 109 0.39 -5.98 -0.06
CA LEU A 109 -0.72 -6.63 0.68
C LEU A 109 -0.23 -7.30 1.96
N GLY A 110 0.92 -7.98 1.92
CA GLY A 110 1.50 -8.69 3.06
C GLY A 110 1.94 -7.76 4.18
N SER A 111 2.63 -6.65 3.86
CA SER A 111 3.06 -5.66 4.86
C SER A 111 1.87 -4.99 5.54
N SER A 112 0.89 -4.53 4.74
CA SER A 112 -0.30 -3.88 5.28
C SER A 112 -1.16 -4.88 6.08
N PHE A 113 -1.27 -6.13 5.63
CA PHE A 113 -1.96 -7.20 6.36
C PHE A 113 -1.36 -7.47 7.72
N PHE A 114 -0.04 -7.63 7.79
CA PHE A 114 0.66 -7.89 9.04
C PHE A 114 0.41 -6.77 10.06
N PHE A 115 0.58 -5.51 9.62
CA PHE A 115 0.43 -4.35 10.47
C PHE A 115 -1.02 -4.14 10.96
N ILE A 116 -1.98 -4.19 10.04
CA ILE A 116 -3.40 -4.01 10.36
C ILE A 116 -3.90 -5.13 11.27
N THR A 117 -3.51 -6.39 11.00
CA THR A 117 -3.95 -7.55 11.78
C THR A 117 -3.43 -7.49 13.21
N ILE A 118 -2.14 -7.20 13.41
CA ILE A 118 -1.56 -7.09 14.76
C ILE A 118 -2.27 -6.02 15.58
N PHE A 119 -2.53 -4.85 14.98
CA PHE A 119 -3.21 -3.79 15.70
C PHE A 119 -4.67 -4.12 16.00
N CYS A 120 -5.41 -4.68 15.03
CA CYS A 120 -6.79 -5.09 15.28
C CYS A 120 -6.84 -6.18 16.34
N LEU A 121 -5.92 -7.15 16.32
CA LEU A 121 -5.79 -8.18 17.35
C LEU A 121 -5.53 -7.57 18.74
N ARG A 122 -4.76 -6.48 18.84
CA ARG A 122 -4.58 -5.78 20.13
C ARG A 122 -5.90 -5.29 20.72
N ILE A 123 -6.75 -4.66 19.92
CA ILE A 123 -8.05 -4.16 20.41
C ILE A 123 -9.03 -5.32 20.66
N ILE A 124 -9.01 -6.35 19.80
CA ILE A 124 -9.87 -7.53 19.93
C ILE A 124 -9.53 -8.35 21.18
N ILE A 125 -8.25 -8.63 21.43
CA ILE A 125 -7.79 -9.35 22.63
C ILE A 125 -7.96 -8.46 23.87
N GLY A 126 -7.78 -7.15 23.72
CA GLY A 126 -7.87 -6.17 24.78
C GLY A 126 -6.50 -5.62 25.15
N ARG A 127 -6.45 -4.31 25.42
CA ARG A 127 -5.21 -3.56 25.62
C ARG A 127 -4.43 -3.98 26.87
N LYS A 128 -5.13 -4.50 27.88
CA LYS A 128 -4.54 -5.00 29.13
C LYS A 128 -3.76 -6.30 28.96
N TYR A 129 -4.25 -7.18 28.08
CA TYR A 129 -3.73 -8.54 27.91
C TYR A 129 -2.74 -8.64 26.74
N PHE A 130 -2.82 -7.74 25.77
CA PHE A 130 -1.98 -7.80 24.59
C PHE A 130 -0.53 -7.45 24.93
N PRO A 131 0.47 -8.28 24.55
CA PRO A 131 1.86 -8.09 24.94
C PRO A 131 2.41 -6.74 24.43
N CYS A 132 2.88 -5.89 25.37
CA CYS A 132 3.42 -4.57 25.03
C CYS A 132 4.58 -4.66 24.04
N GLY A 133 5.48 -5.64 24.20
CA GLY A 133 6.63 -5.84 23.32
C GLY A 133 6.25 -6.11 21.85
N LEU A 134 5.17 -6.85 21.61
CA LEU A 134 4.71 -7.10 20.24
C LEU A 134 4.05 -5.86 19.64
N TYR A 135 3.33 -5.10 20.47
CA TYR A 135 2.73 -3.83 20.06
C TYR A 135 3.77 -2.75 19.74
N SER A 136 4.77 -2.57 20.61
CA SER A 136 5.86 -1.62 20.40
C SER A 136 6.72 -1.99 19.18
N TRP A 137 6.99 -3.28 18.98
CA TRP A 137 7.68 -3.78 17.79
C TRP A 137 6.90 -3.44 16.52
N CYS A 138 5.59 -3.66 16.52
CA CYS A 138 4.74 -3.33 15.37
C CYS A 138 4.83 -1.85 14.96
N PHE A 139 4.94 -0.91 15.92
CA PHE A 139 5.13 0.50 15.57
C PHE A 139 6.49 0.83 15.01
N CYS A 140 7.55 0.24 15.54
CA CYS A 140 8.87 0.38 14.94
C CYS A 140 8.92 -0.22 13.52
N LEU A 141 8.02 -1.17 13.21
CA LEU A 141 7.81 -1.70 11.88
C LEU A 141 6.83 -0.90 11.01
N SER A 142 6.07 0.05 11.57
CA SER A 142 5.12 0.86 10.79
C SER A 142 5.74 1.49 9.53
N PRO A 143 6.98 2.01 9.54
CA PRO A 143 7.59 2.55 8.34
C PRO A 143 7.94 1.52 7.27
N LEU A 144 7.98 0.22 7.60
CA LEU A 144 8.10 -0.83 6.58
C LEU A 144 6.82 -0.97 5.74
N ALA A 145 5.68 -0.50 6.25
CA ALA A 145 4.44 -0.51 5.49
C ALA A 145 4.49 0.43 4.27
N THR A 146 5.25 1.54 4.34
CA THR A 146 5.45 2.51 3.24
C THR A 146 6.70 2.22 2.38
N LEU A 147 7.44 1.17 2.72
CA LEU A 147 8.58 0.72 1.93
C LEU A 147 8.21 0.19 0.52
N PRO A 148 7.06 -0.47 0.28
CA PRO A 148 6.73 -0.91 -1.06
C PRO A 148 6.51 0.28 -2.00
N THR A 149 5.80 1.33 -1.61
CA THR A 149 5.56 2.52 -2.45
C THR A 149 6.89 3.19 -2.83
N THR A 150 7.80 3.32 -1.86
CA THR A 150 9.15 3.84 -2.07
C THR A 150 9.93 2.99 -3.07
N CYS A 151 9.97 1.66 -2.86
CA CYS A 151 10.64 0.73 -3.78
C CYS A 151 10.05 0.78 -5.18
N ARG A 152 8.73 0.86 -5.32
CA ARG A 152 8.05 0.97 -6.61
C ARG A 152 8.49 2.22 -7.37
N SER A 153 8.55 3.36 -6.69
CA SER A 153 8.98 4.63 -7.28
C SER A 153 10.45 4.57 -7.74
N LEU A 154 11.33 3.98 -6.93
CA LEU A 154 12.73 3.77 -7.30
C LEU A 154 12.90 2.79 -8.48
N LEU A 155 12.15 1.69 -8.51
CA LEU A 155 12.17 0.71 -9.59
C LEU A 155 11.78 1.31 -10.93
N LEU A 156 10.77 2.18 -10.96
CA LEU A 156 10.36 2.89 -12.18
C LEU A 156 11.47 3.79 -12.69
N TYR A 157 12.13 4.52 -11.79
CA TYR A 157 13.26 5.35 -12.15
C TYR A 157 14.43 4.54 -12.72
N PHE A 158 14.81 3.43 -12.07
CA PHE A 158 15.89 2.57 -12.54
C PHE A 158 15.56 1.86 -13.86
N SER A 159 14.30 1.45 -14.04
CA SER A 159 13.82 0.85 -15.29
C SER A 159 13.88 1.83 -16.45
N TYR A 160 13.50 3.10 -16.21
CA TYR A 160 13.64 4.18 -17.19
C TYR A 160 15.12 4.41 -17.57
N LYS A 161 16.01 4.51 -16.57
CA LYS A 161 17.45 4.67 -16.85
C LYS A 161 18.01 3.51 -17.66
N LEU A 162 17.63 2.27 -17.32
CA LEU A 162 18.02 1.07 -18.06
C LEU A 162 17.56 1.14 -19.53
N ASN A 163 16.32 1.54 -19.78
CA ASN A 163 15.77 1.67 -21.13
C ASN A 163 16.51 2.75 -21.93
N LEU A 164 16.83 3.89 -21.32
CA LEU A 164 17.57 4.97 -21.98
C LEU A 164 18.98 4.53 -22.41
N ILE A 165 19.66 3.71 -21.59
CA ILE A 165 20.96 3.14 -21.94
C ILE A 165 20.84 2.15 -23.09
N LYS A 166 19.83 1.26 -23.05
CA LYS A 166 19.58 0.29 -24.13
C LYS A 166 19.27 0.98 -25.46
N MET A 167 18.48 2.06 -25.44
CA MET A 167 18.18 2.84 -26.64
C MET A 167 19.44 3.48 -27.23
N LYS A 168 20.31 4.06 -26.38
CA LYS A 168 21.59 4.62 -26.84
C LYS A 168 22.48 3.59 -27.53
N LEU A 169 22.56 2.37 -26.97
CA LEU A 169 23.31 1.27 -27.58
C LEU A 169 22.68 0.80 -28.90
N GLY A 170 21.35 0.79 -28.99
CA GLY A 170 20.63 0.45 -30.22
C GLY A 170 20.88 1.46 -31.34
N THR A 171 20.91 2.76 -31.03
CA THR A 171 21.21 3.81 -32.02
C THR A 171 22.65 3.70 -32.52
N ARG A 172 23.62 3.48 -31.63
CA ARG A 172 25.03 3.28 -32.01
C ARG A 172 25.24 2.05 -32.89
N ARG A 173 24.46 0.99 -32.67
CA ARG A 173 24.51 -0.21 -33.51
C ARG A 173 24.01 0.08 -34.93
N ARG A 174 22.95 0.87 -35.08
CA ARG A 174 22.40 1.23 -36.40
C ARG A 174 23.34 2.15 -37.19
N SER A 175 24.04 3.07 -36.53
CA SER A 175 24.99 3.95 -37.22
C SER A 175 26.20 3.20 -37.78
N VAL A 176 26.70 2.17 -37.08
CA VAL A 176 27.83 1.36 -37.58
C VAL A 176 27.43 0.50 -38.77
N THR A 177 26.26 -0.17 -38.72
CA THR A 177 25.78 -0.98 -39.86
C THR A 177 25.52 -0.12 -41.11
N GLN A 178 25.06 1.12 -40.93
CA GLN A 178 24.82 2.02 -42.06
C GLN A 178 26.11 2.52 -42.73
N GLU A 179 27.25 2.56 -42.01
CA GLU A 179 28.55 2.90 -42.62
C GLU A 179 29.11 1.73 -43.43
N GLU A 180 28.98 0.49 -42.94
CA GLU A 180 29.43 -0.72 -43.66
C GLU A 180 28.68 -0.92 -45.00
N ASP A 181 27.35 -0.73 -45.00
CA ASP A 181 26.55 -0.88 -46.22
C ASP A 181 26.90 0.16 -47.31
N VAL A 182 27.43 1.34 -46.93
CA VAL A 182 27.83 2.39 -47.87
C VAL A 182 29.23 2.14 -48.45
N GLU A 183 30.13 1.52 -47.69
CA GLU A 183 31.49 1.23 -48.16
C GLU A 183 31.49 0.04 -49.16
N GLU A 184 30.61 -0.95 -48.96
CA GLU A 184 30.48 -2.10 -49.88
C GLU A 184 29.89 -1.69 -51.25
N GLU A 185 29.03 -0.67 -51.32
CA GLU A 185 28.48 -0.17 -52.58
C GLU A 185 29.52 0.63 -53.41
N VAL A 186 30.55 1.21 -52.76
CA VAL A 186 31.59 2.02 -53.43
C VAL A 186 32.71 1.15 -54.01
N GLU A 187 33.08 0.03 -53.38
CA GLU A 187 34.10 -0.88 -53.92
C GLU A 187 33.58 -1.78 -55.07
N GLY A 188 32.27 -2.00 -55.16
CA GLY A 188 31.65 -2.77 -56.25
C GLY A 188 31.64 -2.07 -57.63
N SER A 189 31.91 -0.77 -57.71
CA SER A 189 31.73 0.03 -58.94
C SER A 189 33.02 0.30 -59.74
N MET A 190 34.19 -0.25 -59.36
CA MET A 190 35.48 0.06 -60.02
C MET A 190 36.04 -0.98 -60.99
N THR A 191 35.27 -1.96 -61.45
CA THR A 191 35.74 -2.88 -62.52
C THR A 191 34.86 -2.88 -63.77
N SER A 192 35.44 -2.33 -64.84
CA SER A 192 35.08 -2.49 -66.27
C SER A 192 33.70 -2.03 -66.74
N ASP A 193 33.63 -0.94 -67.51
CA ASP A 193 33.61 -1.07 -68.98
C ASP A 193 33.86 0.26 -69.71
N SER A 194 34.55 0.14 -70.82
CA SER A 194 34.89 1.19 -71.77
C SER A 194 33.73 1.39 -72.75
N GLY A 195 33.19 2.60 -72.79
CA GLY A 195 32.53 3.15 -73.98
C GLY A 195 31.04 2.84 -74.16
N GLY A 196 30.20 3.88 -74.07
CA GLY A 196 28.89 3.85 -74.70
C GLY A 196 27.83 4.75 -74.09
N LYS A 197 27.55 5.86 -74.78
CA LYS A 197 26.28 6.61 -74.85
C LYS A 197 25.56 6.95 -73.54
N MET A 198 25.67 8.25 -73.24
CA MET A 198 24.79 9.10 -72.45
C MET A 198 23.29 8.91 -72.74
N PRO A 199 22.46 8.57 -71.74
CA PRO A 199 21.03 8.83 -71.74
C PRO A 199 20.69 9.98 -70.79
N SER A 200 19.86 10.89 -71.29
CA SER A 200 19.18 11.96 -70.56
C SER A 200 18.27 11.37 -69.46
N VAL A 201 18.55 11.72 -68.20
CA VAL A 201 17.75 11.34 -67.03
C VAL A 201 16.76 12.47 -66.70
N GLU A 202 15.47 12.15 -66.78
CA GLU A 202 14.36 12.96 -66.28
C GLU A 202 14.37 13.03 -64.75
N ILE A 203 14.23 14.26 -64.24
CA ILE A 203 14.14 14.58 -62.82
C ILE A 203 12.70 14.28 -62.36
N GLY A 204 12.49 13.12 -61.75
CA GLY A 204 11.26 12.77 -61.05
C GLY A 204 11.30 13.23 -59.60
N GLU A 205 10.71 14.39 -59.33
CA GLU A 205 10.54 14.99 -58.01
C GLU A 205 9.61 14.11 -57.13
N LYS A 206 10.17 13.26 -56.26
CA LYS A 206 9.40 12.54 -55.24
C LYS A 206 9.35 13.37 -53.95
N THR A 207 8.23 14.07 -53.77
CA THR A 207 7.86 14.78 -52.56
C THR A 207 7.64 13.80 -51.40
N PHE A 208 8.46 13.87 -50.36
CA PHE A 208 8.21 13.17 -49.10
C PHE A 208 7.25 13.98 -48.21
N PRO A 209 6.28 13.34 -47.53
CA PRO A 209 5.39 14.04 -46.61
C PRO A 209 6.14 14.40 -45.32
N MET A 210 6.22 15.71 -45.06
CA MET A 210 6.70 16.34 -43.85
C MET A 210 5.79 15.94 -42.67
N ILE A 211 6.34 15.21 -41.69
CA ILE A 211 5.67 14.94 -40.41
C ILE A 211 5.67 16.23 -39.61
N GLN A 212 4.51 16.86 -39.54
CA GLN A 212 4.24 18.07 -38.78
C GLN A 212 4.16 17.73 -37.28
N SER A 213 5.13 18.22 -36.52
CA SER A 213 5.15 18.17 -35.07
C SER A 213 4.13 19.16 -34.50
N CYS A 214 3.19 18.66 -33.69
CA CYS A 214 2.22 19.49 -32.97
C CYS A 214 2.92 20.35 -31.92
N SER A 215 2.73 21.66 -32.06
CA SER A 215 3.11 22.70 -31.12
C SER A 215 2.17 22.75 -29.91
N SER A 216 2.77 23.17 -28.81
CA SER A 216 2.24 23.43 -27.48
C SER A 216 1.10 24.45 -27.44
N ILE A 217 0.03 24.12 -26.74
CA ILE A 217 -0.96 25.09 -26.23
C ILE A 217 -0.54 25.51 -24.82
N SER A 218 -0.16 26.79 -24.73
CA SER A 218 0.08 27.57 -23.53
C SER A 218 -1.27 28.01 -22.94
N GLY A 219 -1.44 27.84 -21.63
CA GLY A 219 -2.59 28.32 -20.87
C GLY A 219 -2.15 28.87 -19.52
N ASN A 220 -1.86 30.18 -19.48
CA ASN A 220 -1.63 30.95 -18.27
C ASN A 220 -2.96 31.26 -17.58
N THR A 221 -3.06 31.01 -16.27
CA THR A 221 -3.95 31.77 -15.37
C THR A 221 -3.22 31.98 -14.04
N PRO A 222 -3.20 33.21 -13.48
CA PRO A 222 -2.68 33.45 -12.14
C PRO A 222 -3.84 33.39 -11.13
N PHE A 223 -3.67 32.62 -10.06
CA PHE A 223 -4.53 32.72 -8.88
C PHE A 223 -3.66 33.04 -7.67
N SER A 224 -3.73 34.30 -7.25
CA SER A 224 -3.19 34.82 -6.00
C SER A 224 -4.17 34.54 -4.87
N LEU A 225 -3.71 33.90 -3.79
CA LEU A 225 -4.44 33.91 -2.52
C LEU A 225 -3.48 34.23 -1.39
N SER A 226 -3.66 35.45 -0.88
CA SER A 226 -3.12 35.97 0.37
C SER A 226 -3.79 35.29 1.56
N THR A 227 -3.03 34.90 2.58
CA THR A 227 -3.60 34.71 3.92
C THR A 227 -2.60 35.19 4.97
N THR A 228 -3.15 36.05 5.81
CA THR A 228 -2.58 36.90 6.83
C THR A 228 -2.13 36.14 8.07
N SER A 229 -1.03 36.62 8.64
CA SER A 229 -0.50 36.30 9.95
C SER A 229 -1.46 36.76 11.06
N GLU A 230 -1.69 35.92 12.06
CA GLU A 230 -2.10 36.39 13.39
C GLU A 230 -1.23 35.73 14.46
N THR A 231 -0.61 36.61 15.23
CA THR A 231 0.22 36.40 16.40
C THR A 231 -0.70 36.48 17.62
N ILE A 232 -0.75 35.45 18.48
CA ILE A 232 -1.42 35.58 19.79
C ILE A 232 -0.55 35.02 20.92
N LEU A 233 -0.47 35.90 21.92
CA LEU A 233 0.20 35.92 23.21
C LEU A 233 0.02 34.66 24.09
N PHE A 234 1.09 34.29 24.79
CA PHE A 234 1.08 33.48 26.02
C PHE A 234 0.61 34.30 27.23
N PRO A 235 0.00 33.63 28.22
CA PRO A 235 0.20 33.99 29.62
C PRO A 235 0.72 32.82 30.48
N GLN A 236 1.49 33.20 31.49
CA GLN A 236 2.25 32.36 32.42
C GLN A 236 1.46 31.98 33.69
N THR A 237 1.72 30.77 34.23
CA THR A 237 1.76 30.33 35.66
C THR A 237 0.49 30.50 36.56
N PRO A 238 0.32 29.80 37.72
CA PRO A 238 1.32 29.10 38.54
C PRO A 238 0.96 27.68 39.04
N GLN A 239 2.01 27.01 39.53
CA GLN A 239 1.99 25.74 40.26
C GLN A 239 1.27 25.86 41.60
N SER A 240 0.52 24.82 41.98
CA SER A 240 0.23 24.56 43.39
C SER A 240 0.41 23.07 43.71
N VAL A 241 1.12 22.84 44.80
CA VAL A 241 1.52 21.57 45.39
C VAL A 241 0.38 21.06 46.26
N SER A 242 0.02 19.78 46.17
CA SER A 242 -0.69 19.13 47.27
C SER A 242 -0.31 17.66 47.45
N LYS A 243 -0.08 17.34 48.73
CA LYS A 243 0.28 16.05 49.33
C LYS A 243 -0.95 15.15 49.46
N THR A 244 -0.76 13.84 49.32
CA THR A 244 -1.64 12.80 49.90
C THR A 244 -0.78 11.54 50.09
N ILE A 245 -0.28 11.25 51.30
CA ILE A 245 -0.88 10.40 52.35
C ILE A 245 -1.32 9.04 51.81
N SER A 246 -0.46 8.06 52.06
CA SER A 246 -0.63 6.63 51.84
C SER A 246 -1.43 6.02 52.99
N ASP A 247 -2.43 5.20 52.67
CA ASP A 247 -3.00 4.20 53.59
C ASP A 247 -2.86 2.83 52.92
N ASP A 248 -2.02 1.99 53.51
CA ASP A 248 -1.78 0.61 53.14
C ASP A 248 -2.93 -0.29 53.63
N THR A 249 -3.40 -1.19 52.76
CA THR A 249 -4.15 -2.39 53.18
C THR A 249 -3.47 -3.64 52.64
N ASN A 250 -2.95 -4.42 53.58
CA ASN A 250 -2.52 -5.81 53.41
C ASN A 250 -3.71 -6.71 53.03
N GLY A 251 -3.47 -7.73 52.19
CA GLY A 251 -4.43 -8.82 52.00
C GLY A 251 -4.11 -9.79 50.87
N ASN A 252 -3.13 -10.66 51.08
CA ASN A 252 -2.86 -11.85 50.26
C ASN A 252 -4.05 -12.82 50.25
N VAL A 253 -4.43 -13.37 49.08
CA VAL A 253 -4.96 -14.74 48.96
C VAL A 253 -4.54 -15.34 47.62
N GLU A 254 -3.65 -16.33 47.68
CA GLU A 254 -3.41 -17.36 46.66
C GLU A 254 -4.66 -18.21 46.45
N LEU A 255 -4.99 -18.56 45.20
CA LEU A 255 -5.64 -19.86 44.95
C LEU A 255 -5.33 -20.41 43.55
N LEU A 256 -4.54 -21.48 43.55
CA LEU A 256 -4.35 -22.44 42.47
C LEU A 256 -5.67 -23.08 42.06
N MET A 257 -5.92 -23.24 40.75
CA MET A 257 -6.56 -24.44 40.24
C MET A 257 -6.22 -24.70 38.77
N SER A 258 -5.52 -25.81 38.58
CA SER A 258 -5.34 -26.53 37.32
C SER A 258 -6.66 -27.17 36.87
N LEU A 259 -6.85 -27.35 35.56
CA LEU A 259 -7.42 -28.56 34.95
C LEU A 259 -7.38 -28.46 33.41
N SER A 260 -6.74 -29.47 32.81
CA SER A 260 -6.82 -29.84 31.40
C SER A 260 -8.17 -30.53 31.12
N PRO A 261 -8.66 -30.56 29.86
CA PRO A 261 -8.71 -31.88 29.22
C PRO A 261 -8.60 -31.91 27.67
N SER A 262 -7.90 -32.98 27.23
CA SER A 262 -8.11 -33.89 26.09
C SER A 262 -8.95 -33.54 24.85
N ILE A 263 -8.31 -33.86 23.71
CA ILE A 263 -8.75 -34.05 22.31
C ILE A 263 -9.91 -35.07 22.17
N PRO A 264 -10.71 -34.99 21.08
CA PRO A 264 -10.72 -36.13 20.17
C PRO A 264 -10.61 -35.76 18.67
N SER A 265 -9.85 -36.59 17.98
CA SER A 265 -9.69 -36.71 16.53
C SER A 265 -10.98 -37.14 15.84
N LEU A 266 -11.29 -36.52 14.71
CA LEU A 266 -12.33 -36.99 13.78
C LEU A 266 -11.70 -37.36 12.44
N ASN A 267 -11.69 -38.67 12.21
CA ASN A 267 -11.42 -39.37 10.97
C ASN A 267 -12.77 -39.65 10.29
N ASN A 268 -12.82 -39.61 8.95
CA ASN A 268 -13.54 -40.54 8.06
C ASN A 268 -13.84 -39.93 6.67
N ASN A 269 -13.27 -40.58 5.65
CA ASN A 269 -13.94 -41.18 4.47
C ASN A 269 -14.86 -40.27 3.63
N ALA A 270 -14.45 -39.92 2.41
CA ALA A 270 -14.69 -40.66 1.16
C ALA A 270 -16.12 -40.51 0.61
N LEU A 271 -16.28 -39.78 -0.50
CA LEU A 271 -17.28 -40.13 -1.49
C LEU A 271 -16.88 -39.65 -2.90
N THR A 272 -16.57 -40.64 -3.71
CA THR A 272 -16.47 -40.63 -5.16
C THR A 272 -17.83 -40.43 -5.81
N THR A 273 -17.95 -39.50 -6.75
CA THR A 273 -18.98 -39.54 -7.81
C THR A 273 -18.34 -39.19 -9.15
N LYS A 274 -18.08 -40.26 -9.92
CA LYS A 274 -17.86 -40.22 -11.38
C LYS A 274 -19.21 -39.95 -12.06
N SER A 275 -19.23 -39.08 -13.05
CA SER A 275 -20.31 -38.96 -14.03
C SER A 275 -19.71 -38.95 -15.44
N PRO A 276 -20.18 -39.82 -16.37
CA PRO A 276 -19.77 -39.80 -17.77
C PRO A 276 -20.91 -39.29 -18.68
N CYS A 277 -20.64 -38.28 -19.51
CA CYS A 277 -21.39 -37.96 -20.74
C CYS A 277 -20.37 -37.36 -21.72
N SER A 278 -19.87 -38.10 -22.72
CA SER A 278 -20.48 -38.44 -24.01
C SER A 278 -20.80 -37.23 -24.89
N SER A 279 -19.96 -37.09 -25.93
CA SER A 279 -20.27 -36.71 -27.32
C SER A 279 -21.18 -35.51 -27.59
N ASN A 280 -20.62 -34.47 -28.21
CA ASN A 280 -20.87 -34.24 -29.64
C ASN A 280 -19.79 -33.32 -30.23
N ALA A 281 -19.21 -33.79 -31.33
CA ALA A 281 -18.25 -33.07 -32.15
C ALA A 281 -19.02 -32.11 -33.06
N GLU A 282 -18.78 -30.81 -32.88
CA GLU A 282 -19.21 -29.78 -33.82
C GLU A 282 -17.96 -29.19 -34.46
N ILE A 283 -17.87 -29.41 -35.78
CA ILE A 283 -16.76 -29.01 -36.64
C ILE A 283 -16.93 -27.50 -36.89
N ALA A 284 -16.24 -26.69 -36.10
CA ALA A 284 -16.12 -25.25 -36.35
C ALA A 284 -15.01 -24.98 -37.39
N PRO A 285 -15.24 -24.08 -38.35
CA PRO A 285 -14.28 -23.77 -39.41
C PRO A 285 -13.06 -23.03 -38.83
N LYS A 286 -11.86 -23.56 -39.13
CA LYS A 286 -10.57 -22.92 -38.87
C LYS A 286 -10.46 -21.60 -39.64
N HIS A 287 -10.90 -20.50 -39.05
CA HIS A 287 -10.41 -19.18 -39.44
C HIS A 287 -9.01 -19.00 -38.82
N SER A 288 -8.01 -18.93 -39.69
CA SER A 288 -6.62 -18.61 -39.40
C SER A 288 -6.53 -17.23 -38.74
N LEU A 289 -6.62 -17.23 -37.42
CA LEU A 289 -6.33 -16.10 -36.55
C LEU A 289 -4.83 -15.79 -36.72
N LEU A 290 -4.52 -14.65 -37.32
CA LEU A 290 -3.20 -14.02 -37.29
C LEU A 290 -2.89 -13.67 -35.84
N THR A 291 -2.38 -14.67 -35.11
CA THR A 291 -1.76 -14.48 -33.81
C THR A 291 -0.54 -13.60 -34.06
N MET A 292 -0.63 -12.32 -33.70
CA MET A 292 0.54 -11.47 -33.50
C MET A 292 1.37 -12.12 -32.40
N GLU A 293 2.24 -13.06 -32.79
CA GLU A 293 3.29 -13.57 -31.94
C GLU A 293 4.13 -12.38 -31.48
N GLU A 294 4.12 -12.13 -30.17
CA GLU A 294 5.11 -11.31 -29.50
C GLU A 294 6.48 -11.88 -29.88
N PRO A 295 7.38 -11.12 -30.54
CA PRO A 295 8.67 -11.62 -30.96
C PRO A 295 9.51 -11.89 -29.70
N THR A 296 9.31 -13.08 -29.17
CA THR A 296 10.07 -13.69 -28.08
C THR A 296 11.16 -14.59 -28.68
N GLN A 297 11.57 -14.33 -29.93
CA GLN A 297 12.85 -14.79 -30.43
C GLN A 297 13.92 -13.87 -29.84
N ASN A 298 14.44 -14.30 -28.70
CA ASN A 298 15.86 -14.20 -28.41
C ASN A 298 16.64 -14.89 -29.55
N LYS A 299 16.64 -14.31 -30.75
CA LYS A 299 17.72 -14.53 -31.68
C LYS A 299 18.88 -13.83 -30.99
N GLU A 300 19.70 -14.61 -30.29
CA GLU A 300 21.06 -14.20 -29.91
C GLU A 300 21.76 -13.88 -31.22
N ILE A 301 21.56 -12.65 -31.70
CA ILE A 301 22.38 -12.08 -32.76
C ILE A 301 23.76 -12.06 -32.12
N SER A 302 24.62 -12.97 -32.57
CA SER A 302 26.00 -13.12 -32.13
C SER A 302 26.63 -11.73 -32.05
N THR A 303 26.74 -11.22 -30.82
CA THR A 303 27.19 -9.86 -30.47
C THR A 303 28.71 -9.80 -30.50
N SER A 304 29.37 -10.43 -31.48
CA SER A 304 30.82 -10.61 -31.43
C SER A 304 31.61 -9.32 -31.61
N ASP A 305 31.16 -8.33 -32.40
CA ASP A 305 32.14 -7.34 -32.90
C ASP A 305 31.86 -5.86 -32.59
N ILE A 306 30.75 -5.53 -31.92
CA ILE A 306 30.59 -4.16 -31.39
C ILE A 306 31.21 -4.10 -30.00
N SER A 307 32.40 -3.49 -29.91
CA SER A 307 33.14 -3.22 -28.67
C SER A 307 32.38 -2.23 -27.77
N VAL A 308 31.24 -2.67 -27.22
CA VAL A 308 30.55 -1.95 -26.14
C VAL A 308 31.52 -1.85 -24.98
N SER A 309 31.77 -0.62 -24.52
CA SER A 309 32.69 -0.35 -23.42
C SER A 309 32.32 -1.20 -22.21
N ASP A 310 33.32 -1.82 -21.58
CA ASP A 310 33.10 -2.66 -20.39
C ASP A 310 32.41 -1.90 -19.25
N HIS A 311 32.57 -0.58 -19.20
CA HIS A 311 31.87 0.30 -18.27
C HIS A 311 30.34 0.28 -18.48
N GLU A 312 29.87 0.35 -19.74
CA GLU A 312 28.45 0.31 -20.07
C GLU A 312 27.84 -1.06 -19.76
N LYS A 313 28.59 -2.14 -20.03
CA LYS A 313 28.17 -3.51 -19.67
C LYS A 313 27.98 -3.66 -18.15
N ARG A 314 28.92 -3.14 -17.34
CA ARG A 314 28.81 -3.16 -15.87
C ARG A 314 27.61 -2.35 -15.40
N LEU A 315 27.42 -1.17 -15.97
CA LEU A 315 26.33 -0.27 -15.60
C LEU A 315 24.95 -0.87 -15.93
N ILE A 316 24.80 -1.54 -17.08
CA ILE A 316 23.58 -2.31 -17.42
C ILE A 316 23.32 -3.42 -16.40
N LYS A 317 24.35 -4.19 -16.02
CA LYS A 317 24.22 -5.25 -15.01
C LYS A 317 23.77 -4.69 -13.65
N ILE A 318 24.30 -3.54 -13.24
CA ILE A 318 23.89 -2.87 -12.00
C ILE A 318 22.42 -2.45 -12.07
N TYR A 319 21.97 -1.79 -13.14
CA TYR A 319 20.55 -1.41 -13.27
C TYR A 319 19.63 -2.63 -13.40
N GLN A 320 20.05 -3.71 -14.07
CA GLN A 320 19.30 -4.97 -14.10
C GLN A 320 19.16 -5.59 -12.70
N PHE A 321 20.21 -5.51 -11.87
CA PHE A 321 20.14 -5.93 -10.49
C PHE A 321 19.20 -5.05 -9.65
N LEU A 322 19.34 -3.72 -9.74
CA LEU A 322 18.49 -2.75 -9.03
C LEU A 322 17.01 -2.86 -9.41
N THR A 323 16.71 -3.29 -10.64
CA THR A 323 15.32 -3.51 -11.12
C THR A 323 14.79 -4.92 -10.83
N SER A 324 15.63 -5.82 -10.31
CA SER A 324 15.22 -7.18 -10.01
C SER A 324 14.36 -7.27 -8.75
N TYR A 325 13.42 -8.21 -8.73
CA TYR A 325 12.62 -8.49 -7.53
C TYR A 325 13.48 -8.94 -6.34
N LYS A 326 14.64 -9.55 -6.61
CA LYS A 326 15.59 -10.00 -5.58
C LYS A 326 16.13 -8.82 -4.77
N PHE A 327 16.42 -7.71 -5.45
CA PHE A 327 16.87 -6.48 -4.80
C PHE A 327 15.78 -5.87 -3.90
N VAL A 328 14.53 -5.87 -4.35
CA VAL A 328 13.39 -5.37 -3.56
C VAL A 328 13.21 -6.20 -2.29
N VAL A 329 13.20 -7.53 -2.40
CA VAL A 329 13.10 -8.44 -1.25
C VAL A 329 14.29 -8.25 -0.30
N LEU A 330 15.50 -8.06 -0.85
CA LEU A 330 16.70 -7.79 -0.05
C LEU A 330 16.58 -6.48 0.74
N ILE A 331 16.13 -5.38 0.12
CA ILE A 331 15.89 -4.11 0.83
C ILE A 331 14.89 -4.33 1.96
N TYR A 332 13.78 -5.03 1.69
CA TYR A 332 12.77 -5.34 2.71
C TYR A 332 13.35 -6.07 3.92
N ILE A 333 14.15 -7.10 3.69
CA ILE A 333 14.80 -7.88 4.76
C ILE A 333 15.78 -6.99 5.53
N ILE A 334 16.60 -6.19 4.84
CA ILE A 334 17.55 -5.27 5.49
C ILE A 334 16.81 -4.24 6.35
N SER A 335 15.75 -3.64 5.82
CA SER A 335 14.93 -2.69 6.57
C SER A 335 14.22 -3.32 7.76
N LEU A 336 13.76 -4.58 7.64
CA LEU A 336 13.14 -5.33 8.75
C LEU A 336 14.15 -5.58 9.87
N ILE A 337 15.35 -6.04 9.52
CA ILE A 337 16.45 -6.25 10.48
C ILE A 337 16.82 -4.92 11.13
N PHE A 338 16.99 -3.86 10.33
CA PHE A 338 17.34 -2.53 10.83
C PHE A 338 16.30 -1.98 11.81
N SER A 339 15.01 -2.01 11.46
CA SER A 339 13.93 -1.56 12.35
C SER A 339 13.80 -2.41 13.61
N THR A 340 14.04 -3.72 13.51
CA THR A 340 14.07 -4.60 14.68
C THR A 340 15.26 -4.31 15.60
N CYS A 341 16.44 -4.05 15.03
CA CYS A 341 17.61 -3.62 15.79
C CYS A 341 17.38 -2.26 16.47
N LEU A 342 16.76 -1.29 15.79
CA LEU A 342 16.38 -0.02 16.38
C LEU A 342 15.39 -0.20 17.53
N TRP A 343 14.38 -1.04 17.36
CA TRP A 343 13.43 -1.38 18.43
C TRP A 343 14.13 -2.01 19.64
N LEU A 344 15.01 -2.99 19.43
CA LEU A 344 15.80 -3.61 20.49
C LEU A 344 16.72 -2.61 21.20
N LEU A 345 17.36 -1.72 20.45
CA LEU A 345 18.22 -0.68 21.00
C LEU A 345 17.42 0.31 21.86
N MET A 346 16.26 0.75 21.40
CA MET A 346 15.39 1.64 22.18
C MET A 346 14.85 0.96 23.45
N GLY A 347 14.42 -0.29 23.34
CA GLY A 347 13.99 -1.09 24.50
C GLY A 347 15.12 -1.35 25.51
N GLY A 348 16.33 -1.61 25.03
CA GLY A 348 17.52 -1.80 25.86
C GLY A 348 17.94 -0.52 26.59
N ILE A 349 17.84 0.65 25.94
CA ILE A 349 18.10 1.95 26.57
C ILE A 349 17.07 2.22 27.67
N GLU A 350 15.79 2.00 27.40
CA GLU A 350 14.72 2.21 28.40
C GLU A 350 14.93 1.33 29.64
N GLU A 351 15.20 0.05 29.44
CA GLU A 351 15.43 -0.89 30.54
C GLU A 351 16.73 -0.58 31.30
N GLY A 352 17.80 -0.18 30.60
CA GLY A 352 19.04 0.26 31.22
C GLY A 352 18.88 1.49 32.11
N ILE A 353 18.08 2.48 31.66
CA ILE A 353 17.75 3.66 32.48
C ILE A 353 16.91 3.25 33.69
N TYR A 354 15.92 2.38 33.51
CA TYR A 354 15.04 1.91 34.59
C TYR A 354 15.83 1.21 35.71
N VAL A 355 16.74 0.29 35.34
CA VAL A 355 17.61 -0.41 36.29
C VAL A 355 18.56 0.56 37.00
N SER A 356 19.12 1.54 36.29
CA SER A 356 20.06 2.51 36.87
C SER A 356 19.43 3.42 37.94
N GLN A 357 18.11 3.61 37.91
CA GLN A 357 17.39 4.51 38.82
C GLN A 357 16.65 3.77 39.94
N HIS A 358 17.02 2.51 40.20
CA HIS A 358 16.41 1.66 41.23
C HIS A 358 14.88 1.59 41.14
N GLY A 359 14.31 1.67 39.94
CA GLY A 359 12.86 1.60 39.71
C GLY A 359 12.04 2.79 40.25
N THR A 360 12.68 3.87 40.70
CA THR A 360 11.97 5.02 41.31
C THR A 360 11.31 5.94 40.30
N LYS A 361 11.76 5.94 39.03
CA LYS A 361 11.17 6.76 37.97
C LYS A 361 10.31 5.92 37.03
N PRO A 362 9.18 6.46 36.54
CA PRO A 362 8.38 5.80 35.52
C PRO A 362 9.21 5.62 34.24
N LYS A 363 8.94 4.51 33.54
CA LYS A 363 9.53 4.22 32.23
C LYS A 363 9.11 5.31 31.21
N ILE A 364 10.03 5.67 30.30
CA ILE A 364 9.94 6.91 29.51
C ILE A 364 8.96 6.77 28.34
N PHE A 365 8.99 5.62 27.66
CA PHE A 365 8.26 5.43 26.40
C PHE A 365 6.97 4.64 26.59
N THR A 366 6.93 3.69 27.52
CA THR A 366 5.70 2.96 27.86
C THR A 366 5.66 2.71 29.36
N PHE A 367 4.46 2.70 29.95
CA PHE A 367 4.33 2.48 31.40
C PHE A 367 4.87 1.11 31.85
N ALA A 368 4.63 0.05 31.08
CA ALA A 368 5.11 -1.31 31.37
C ALA A 368 6.56 -1.55 30.92
N GLY A 369 7.02 -0.85 29.87
CA GLY A 369 8.33 -1.02 29.25
C GLY A 369 8.25 -1.63 27.85
N PHE A 370 9.15 -1.19 26.97
CA PHE A 370 9.16 -1.57 25.55
C PHE A 370 9.30 -3.07 25.30
N LEU A 371 9.98 -3.79 26.20
CA LEU A 371 10.28 -5.22 26.09
C LEU A 371 9.42 -6.09 27.03
N GLU A 372 8.35 -5.54 27.61
CA GLU A 372 7.46 -6.29 28.49
C GLU A 372 6.45 -7.11 27.67
N PHE A 373 6.43 -8.43 27.86
CA PHE A 373 5.55 -9.33 27.13
C PHE A 373 4.40 -9.88 27.98
N LYS A 374 4.43 -9.69 29.31
CA LYS A 374 3.38 -10.20 30.20
C LYS A 374 2.22 -9.22 30.37
N LEU A 375 2.49 -7.93 30.16
CA LEU A 375 1.55 -6.85 30.44
C LEU A 375 1.23 -6.06 29.17
N GLY A 376 0.00 -5.58 29.13
CA GLY A 376 -0.44 -4.55 28.20
C GLY A 376 0.20 -3.20 28.45
N CYS A 377 0.14 -2.33 27.44
CA CYS A 377 0.60 -0.95 27.58
C CYS A 377 -0.19 0.05 26.73
N THR A 378 -0.18 1.29 27.20
CA THR A 378 -0.60 2.49 26.48
C THR A 378 0.63 3.23 25.95
N LEU A 379 0.46 3.91 24.83
CA LEU A 379 1.51 4.75 24.26
C LEU A 379 1.64 6.03 25.07
N THR A 380 2.86 6.40 25.46
CA THR A 380 3.12 7.74 25.98
C THR A 380 3.32 8.72 24.83
N THR A 381 3.17 10.02 25.12
CA THR A 381 3.45 11.10 24.16
C THR A 381 4.89 11.03 23.64
N ASN A 382 5.85 10.60 24.46
CA ASN A 382 7.25 10.44 24.05
C ASN A 382 7.39 9.35 22.97
N CYS A 383 6.67 8.24 23.11
CA CYS A 383 6.64 7.20 22.10
C CYS A 383 5.99 7.71 20.81
N LEU A 384 4.92 8.50 20.90
CA LEU A 384 4.29 9.13 19.74
C LEU A 384 5.26 10.07 19.00
N ILE A 385 6.03 10.88 19.71
CA ILE A 385 7.06 11.76 19.12
C ILE A 385 8.16 10.93 18.42
N LEU A 386 8.56 9.80 19.00
CA LEU A 386 9.52 8.88 18.38
C LEU A 386 8.96 8.27 17.10
N ILE A 387 7.71 7.80 17.12
CA ILE A 387 7.04 7.26 15.93
C ILE A 387 6.94 8.33 14.84
N LEU A 388 6.59 9.56 15.21
CA LEU A 388 6.54 10.70 14.29
C LEU A 388 7.91 11.00 13.67
N SER A 389 8.98 11.04 14.46
CA SER A 389 10.32 11.31 13.92
C SER A 389 10.76 10.22 12.94
N LEU A 390 10.47 8.96 13.25
CA LEU A 390 10.75 7.83 12.36
C LEU A 390 9.91 7.91 11.08
N ALA A 391 8.60 8.15 11.19
CA ALA A 391 7.71 8.28 10.05
C ALA A 391 8.14 9.41 9.10
N MET A 392 8.56 10.57 9.63
CA MET A 392 9.05 11.69 8.83
C MET A 392 10.29 11.36 8.01
N VAL A 393 11.21 10.56 8.55
CA VAL A 393 12.40 10.10 7.81
C VAL A 393 11.98 9.21 6.63
N TYR A 394 11.02 8.32 6.82
CA TYR A 394 10.53 7.45 5.73
C TYR A 394 9.70 8.23 4.69
N CYS A 395 8.82 9.14 5.11
CA CYS A 395 8.10 10.03 4.19
C CYS A 395 9.07 10.90 3.37
N LEU A 396 10.20 11.33 3.94
CA LEU A 396 11.24 12.05 3.19
C LEU A 396 11.89 11.17 2.12
N PHE A 397 12.25 9.93 2.46
CA PHE A 397 12.79 8.98 1.48
C PHE A 397 11.80 8.69 0.34
N GLU A 398 10.52 8.54 0.67
CA GLU A 398 9.47 8.34 -0.31
C GLU A 398 9.29 9.57 -1.21
N ALA A 399 9.26 10.77 -0.64
CA ALA A 399 9.18 12.01 -1.40
C ALA A 399 10.35 12.13 -2.39
N ILE A 400 11.58 11.81 -1.96
CA ILE A 400 12.76 11.78 -2.84
C ILE A 400 12.56 10.75 -3.97
N ALA A 401 12.07 9.55 -3.66
CA ALA A 401 11.81 8.51 -4.65
C ALA A 401 10.75 8.95 -5.68
N ILE A 402 9.69 9.64 -5.23
CA ILE A 402 8.66 10.20 -6.12
C ILE A 402 9.23 11.31 -7.00
N ILE A 403 10.04 12.23 -6.46
CA ILE A 403 10.70 13.28 -7.24
C ILE A 403 11.61 12.66 -8.33
N LEU A 404 12.35 11.61 -8.00
CA LEU A 404 13.14 10.86 -8.98
C LEU A 404 12.26 10.20 -10.03
N SER A 405 11.10 9.64 -9.63
CA SER A 405 10.14 9.03 -10.56
C SER A 405 9.50 10.04 -11.51
N ILE A 406 9.29 11.29 -11.09
CA ILE A 406 8.73 12.35 -11.96
C ILE A 406 9.63 12.57 -13.18
N ARG A 407 10.97 12.49 -13.01
CA ARG A 407 11.95 12.60 -14.09
C ARG A 407 11.99 11.41 -15.06
N ALA A 408 11.30 10.30 -14.76
CA ALA A 408 11.17 9.16 -15.67
C ALA A 408 10.23 9.49 -16.85
N ASP A 409 10.20 8.63 -17.87
CA ASP A 409 9.41 8.83 -19.09
C ASP A 409 7.93 9.20 -18.89
N ARG A 410 7.34 9.86 -19.90
CA ARG A 410 5.94 10.32 -19.90
C ARG A 410 4.93 9.17 -19.87
N ASP A 411 5.26 8.00 -20.41
CA ASP A 411 4.33 6.86 -20.55
C ASP A 411 3.93 6.21 -19.23
N THR A 412 4.63 6.52 -18.13
CA THR A 412 4.34 6.00 -16.79
C THR A 412 3.49 6.95 -15.94
N TRP A 413 2.88 7.98 -16.55
CA TRP A 413 2.14 9.03 -15.84
C TRP A 413 1.04 8.52 -14.90
N GLN A 414 0.31 7.47 -15.28
CA GLN A 414 -0.74 6.91 -14.43
C GLN A 414 -0.19 6.28 -13.14
N ILE A 415 0.93 5.57 -13.24
CA ILE A 415 1.58 4.98 -12.07
C ILE A 415 2.13 6.09 -11.14
N LYS A 416 2.69 7.17 -11.70
CA LYS A 416 3.18 8.30 -10.91
C LYS A 416 2.04 8.99 -10.15
N LYS A 417 0.89 9.17 -10.80
CA LYS A 417 -0.31 9.74 -10.18
C LYS A 417 -0.79 8.90 -9.00
N GLU A 418 -0.86 7.58 -9.15
CA GLU A 418 -1.24 6.68 -8.06
C GLU A 418 -0.30 6.82 -6.86
N ASN A 419 1.01 6.73 -7.08
CA ASN A 419 2.00 6.86 -6.00
C ASN A 419 1.94 8.24 -5.33
N PHE A 420 1.67 9.30 -6.10
CA PHE A 420 1.51 10.65 -5.55
C PHE A 420 0.24 10.77 -4.68
N VAL A 421 -0.87 10.17 -5.11
CA VAL A 421 -2.11 10.14 -4.30
C VAL A 421 -1.91 9.34 -3.03
N VAL A 422 -1.20 8.20 -3.10
CA VAL A 422 -0.85 7.39 -1.92
C VAL A 422 -0.04 8.21 -0.91
N LEU A 423 1.02 8.91 -1.35
CA LEU A 423 1.80 9.78 -0.48
C LEU A 423 0.93 10.85 0.22
N ILE A 424 -0.01 11.47 -0.51
CA ILE A 424 -0.93 12.45 0.08
C ILE A 424 -1.81 11.81 1.16
N VAL A 425 -2.40 10.65 0.89
CA VAL A 425 -3.25 9.92 1.84
C VAL A 425 -2.48 9.50 3.08
N GLU A 426 -1.22 9.09 2.92
CA GLU A 426 -0.34 8.72 4.03
C GLU A 426 0.04 9.93 4.89
N VAL A 427 0.44 11.05 4.27
CA VAL A 427 0.77 12.28 4.99
C VAL A 427 -0.44 12.83 5.75
N ILE A 428 -1.63 12.82 5.14
CA ILE A 428 -2.87 13.23 5.82
C ILE A 428 -3.20 12.28 6.97
N GLY A 429 -3.13 10.96 6.74
CA GLY A 429 -3.39 9.95 7.77
C GLY A 429 -2.45 10.08 8.96
N LEU A 430 -1.16 10.26 8.70
CA LEU A 430 -0.13 10.47 9.71
C LEU A 430 -0.37 11.77 10.50
N ALA A 431 -0.66 12.88 9.80
CA ALA A 431 -0.97 14.16 10.44
C ALA A 431 -2.20 14.05 11.35
N CYS A 432 -3.29 13.43 10.87
CA CYS A 432 -4.49 13.20 11.66
C CYS A 432 -4.20 12.31 12.88
N PHE A 433 -3.44 11.23 12.72
CA PHE A 433 -3.03 10.35 13.81
C PHE A 433 -2.26 11.09 14.90
N ILE A 434 -1.33 11.98 14.51
CA ILE A 434 -0.53 12.78 15.46
C ILE A 434 -1.41 13.81 16.17
N ILE A 435 -2.20 14.58 15.43
CA ILE A 435 -3.05 15.63 16.01
C ILE A 435 -3.98 15.02 17.06
N LEU A 436 -4.64 13.90 16.72
CA LEU A 436 -5.52 13.19 17.64
C LEU A 436 -4.76 12.56 18.80
N GLY A 437 -3.59 12.00 18.55
CA GLY A 437 -2.75 11.42 19.58
C GLY A 437 -2.09 12.46 20.50
N LEU A 438 -2.06 13.75 20.17
CA LEU A 438 -1.53 14.80 21.05
C LEU A 438 -2.58 15.40 21.99
N VAL A 439 -3.88 15.16 21.74
CA VAL A 439 -4.97 15.67 22.56
C VAL A 439 -5.22 14.70 23.73
N PRO A 440 -4.97 15.07 25.00
CA PRO A 440 -5.08 14.16 26.14
C PRO A 440 -6.49 13.58 26.32
N GLN A 441 -7.53 14.36 26.00
CA GLN A 441 -8.93 13.92 26.05
C GLN A 441 -9.21 12.81 25.02
N VAL A 442 -8.57 12.88 23.84
CA VAL A 442 -8.68 11.84 22.83
C VAL A 442 -7.99 10.57 23.31
N GLN A 443 -6.80 10.68 23.91
CA GLN A 443 -6.07 9.53 24.45
C GLN A 443 -6.82 8.82 25.59
N SER A 444 -7.46 9.57 26.50
CA SER A 444 -8.07 9.00 27.72
C SER A 444 -9.51 8.52 27.54
N LEU A 445 -10.28 9.11 26.61
CA LEU A 445 -11.68 8.76 26.39
C LEU A 445 -11.92 8.18 25.00
N ILE A 446 -11.58 8.94 23.95
CA ILE A 446 -11.95 8.59 22.59
C ILE A 446 -11.25 7.31 22.16
N ASP A 447 -9.97 7.11 22.51
CA ASP A 447 -9.23 5.91 22.11
C ASP A 447 -9.89 4.61 22.60
N PHE A 448 -10.53 4.63 23.77
CA PHE A 448 -11.24 3.46 24.32
C PHE A 448 -12.62 3.23 23.72
N LEU A 449 -13.21 4.23 23.05
CA LEU A 449 -14.49 4.16 22.32
C LEU A 449 -14.27 3.89 20.83
N VAL A 450 -13.46 4.73 20.19
CA VAL A 450 -13.06 4.68 18.78
C VAL A 450 -11.53 4.81 18.74
N PRO A 451 -10.80 3.69 18.58
CA PRO A 451 -9.34 3.73 18.59
C PRO A 451 -8.83 4.66 17.50
N TYR A 452 -8.16 5.75 17.87
CA TYR A 452 -7.71 6.76 16.90
C TYR A 452 -6.65 6.19 15.94
N GLY A 453 -5.97 5.11 16.33
CA GLY A 453 -5.11 4.32 15.45
C GLY A 453 -5.82 3.83 14.18
N LEU A 454 -7.16 3.64 14.22
CA LEU A 454 -7.96 3.24 13.04
C LEU A 454 -7.78 4.18 11.85
N ILE A 455 -7.46 5.46 12.07
CA ILE A 455 -7.21 6.42 10.99
C ILE A 455 -5.98 6.03 10.19
N LEU A 456 -4.91 5.60 10.88
CA LEU A 456 -3.67 5.19 10.26
C LEU A 456 -3.89 3.88 9.46
N PHE A 457 -4.65 2.93 9.99
CA PHE A 457 -4.99 1.70 9.25
C PHE A 457 -5.94 1.95 8.10
N PHE A 458 -6.84 2.92 8.23
CA PHE A 458 -7.68 3.34 7.13
C PHE A 458 -6.81 3.86 5.98
N SER A 459 -5.80 4.70 6.26
CA SER A 459 -4.81 5.12 5.25
C SER A 459 -4.10 3.93 4.60
N PHE A 460 -3.65 2.93 5.35
CA PHE A 460 -3.04 1.70 4.77
C PHE A 460 -4.03 0.83 3.98
N SER A 461 -5.31 0.83 4.36
CA SER A 461 -6.35 0.15 3.57
C SER A 461 -6.60 0.88 2.24
N VAL A 462 -6.60 2.21 2.24
CA VAL A 462 -6.71 3.04 1.04
C VAL A 462 -5.49 2.88 0.15
N GLU A 463 -4.29 2.79 0.72
CA GLU A 463 -3.07 2.44 -0.01
C GLU A 463 -3.24 1.09 -0.72
N SER A 464 -3.71 0.05 -0.03
CA SER A 464 -3.96 -1.27 -0.63
C SER A 464 -4.98 -1.19 -1.78
N ILE A 465 -6.03 -0.38 -1.62
CA ILE A 465 -7.02 -0.14 -2.67
C ILE A 465 -6.38 0.51 -3.90
N ILE A 466 -5.63 1.60 -3.72
CA ILE A 466 -5.04 2.37 -4.83
C ILE A 466 -3.91 1.58 -5.51
N SER A 467 -3.03 0.96 -4.72
CA SER A 467 -1.83 0.30 -5.22
C SER A 467 -2.10 -1.07 -5.84
N VAL A 468 -3.12 -1.79 -5.36
CA VAL A 468 -3.34 -3.19 -5.73
C VAL A 468 -4.70 -3.46 -6.35
N LEU A 469 -5.80 -2.97 -5.76
CA LEU A 469 -7.15 -3.25 -6.25
C LEU A 469 -7.49 -2.44 -7.51
N MET A 470 -7.22 -1.14 -7.51
CA MET A 470 -7.54 -0.21 -8.61
C MET A 470 -6.92 -0.66 -9.96
N PRO A 471 -5.66 -1.12 -10.05
CA PRO A 471 -5.07 -1.61 -11.29
C PRO A 471 -5.74 -2.88 -11.82
N ALA A 472 -6.15 -3.78 -10.93
CA ALA A 472 -6.91 -4.97 -11.31
C ALA A 472 -8.29 -4.59 -11.86
N ILE A 473 -8.97 -3.63 -11.24
CA ILE A 473 -10.26 -3.09 -11.71
C ILE A 473 -10.10 -2.43 -13.08
N TYR A 474 -9.06 -1.63 -13.30
CA TYR A 474 -8.81 -0.99 -14.59
C TYR A 474 -8.63 -2.00 -15.72
N GLU A 475 -7.93 -3.11 -15.47
CA GLU A 475 -7.77 -4.18 -16.46
C GLU A 475 -9.08 -4.92 -16.74
N ILE A 476 -9.85 -5.25 -15.70
CA ILE A 476 -11.18 -5.87 -15.88
C ILE A 476 -12.09 -4.96 -16.71
N ARG A 477 -12.12 -3.67 -16.40
CA ARG A 477 -12.91 -2.67 -17.13
C ARG A 477 -12.46 -2.55 -18.58
N ASN A 478 -11.15 -2.52 -18.83
CA ASN A 478 -10.60 -2.39 -20.17
C ASN A 478 -10.91 -3.61 -21.05
N ASP A 479 -10.84 -4.82 -20.49
CA ASP A 479 -11.20 -6.05 -21.21
C ASP A 479 -12.70 -6.08 -21.53
N TRP A 480 -13.55 -5.76 -20.54
CA TRP A 480 -14.99 -5.66 -20.76
C TRP A 480 -15.35 -4.65 -21.85
N LEU A 481 -14.68 -3.48 -21.87
CA LEU A 481 -14.91 -2.47 -22.90
C LEU A 481 -14.43 -2.92 -24.30
N LYS A 482 -13.35 -3.69 -24.38
CA LYS A 482 -12.87 -4.25 -25.66
C LYS A 482 -13.83 -5.30 -26.20
N ASP A 483 -14.32 -6.18 -25.34
CA ASP A 483 -15.28 -7.22 -25.73
C ASP A 483 -16.59 -6.60 -26.18
N TRP A 484 -17.09 -5.58 -25.47
CA TRP A 484 -18.26 -4.81 -25.88
C TRP A 484 -18.09 -4.15 -27.26
N LYS A 485 -16.92 -3.58 -27.55
CA LYS A 485 -16.62 -2.99 -28.88
C LYS A 485 -16.50 -4.05 -29.98
N ARG A 486 -15.94 -5.22 -29.68
CA ARG A 486 -15.86 -6.34 -30.64
C ARG A 486 -17.25 -6.84 -31.01
N GLN A 487 -18.09 -7.06 -30.00
CA GLN A 487 -19.47 -7.47 -30.21
C GLN A 487 -20.23 -6.45 -31.06
N LYS A 488 -20.08 -5.14 -30.75
CA LYS A 488 -20.70 -4.08 -31.55
C LYS A 488 -20.22 -4.08 -33.02
N HIS A 489 -18.93 -4.30 -33.27
CA HIS A 489 -18.40 -4.39 -34.64
C HIS A 489 -18.85 -5.66 -35.37
N GLU A 490 -19.00 -6.78 -34.66
CA GLU A 490 -19.56 -8.01 -35.24
C GLU A 490 -21.04 -7.81 -35.62
N ASP A 491 -21.83 -7.17 -34.77
CA ASP A 491 -23.23 -6.83 -35.06
C ASP A 491 -23.35 -5.88 -36.25
N GLU A 492 -22.55 -4.81 -36.30
CA GLU A 492 -22.50 -3.86 -37.44
C GLU A 492 -22.08 -4.57 -38.76
N HIS A 493 -21.19 -5.55 -38.69
CA HIS A 493 -20.76 -6.33 -39.85
C HIS A 493 -21.87 -7.28 -40.33
N VAL A 494 -22.61 -7.89 -39.41
CA VAL A 494 -23.78 -8.73 -39.73
C VAL A 494 -24.87 -7.88 -40.38
N ASP A 495 -25.17 -6.70 -39.84
CA ASP A 495 -26.15 -5.78 -40.42
C ASP A 495 -25.74 -5.31 -41.82
N SER A 496 -24.46 -4.97 -42.02
CA SER A 496 -23.94 -4.61 -43.34
C SER A 496 -24.05 -5.76 -44.35
N TYR A 497 -23.82 -7.00 -43.90
CA TYR A 497 -23.97 -8.19 -44.74
C TYR A 497 -25.44 -8.45 -45.12
N VAL A 498 -26.37 -8.31 -44.17
CA VAL A 498 -27.81 -8.42 -44.42
C VAL A 498 -28.28 -7.32 -45.39
N GLU A 499 -27.78 -6.10 -45.24
CA GLU A 499 -28.09 -5.00 -46.16
C GLU A 499 -27.58 -5.29 -47.60
N GLN A 500 -26.39 -5.87 -47.74
CA GLN A 500 -25.85 -6.31 -49.04
C GLN A 500 -26.69 -7.43 -49.67
N LEU A 501 -27.15 -8.41 -48.87
CA LEU A 501 -28.03 -9.47 -49.36
C LEU A 501 -29.39 -8.91 -49.81
N LEU A 502 -29.99 -8.00 -49.04
CA LEU A 502 -31.26 -7.37 -49.39
C LEU A 502 -31.15 -6.46 -50.63
N LYS A 503 -30.02 -5.76 -50.81
CA LYS A 503 -29.75 -4.98 -52.04
C LYS A 503 -29.63 -5.87 -53.27
N ASN A 504 -28.95 -7.02 -53.16
CA ASN A 504 -28.85 -7.98 -54.27
C ASN A 504 -30.19 -8.64 -54.59
N SER A 505 -31.03 -8.93 -53.59
CA SER A 505 -32.34 -9.55 -53.80
C SER A 505 -33.33 -8.67 -54.56
N LYS A 506 -33.19 -7.34 -54.57
CA LYS A 506 -34.08 -6.43 -55.32
C LYS A 506 -33.77 -6.32 -56.82
N ASN A 507 -32.63 -6.84 -57.25
CA ASN A 507 -32.21 -6.82 -58.65
C ASN A 507 -32.56 -8.11 -59.41
N PHE A 508 -33.17 -9.08 -58.72
CA PHE A 508 -33.82 -10.26 -59.31
C PHE A 508 -35.33 -10.04 -59.28
#